data_AF-A0A2E0YAG4-F1
#
_entry.id   AF-A0A2E0YAG4-F1
#
_cell.length_a   1.000
_cell.length_b   1.000
_cell.length_c   1.000
_cell.angle_alpha   90.00
_cell.angle_beta   90.00
_cell.angle_gamma   90.00
#
_symmetry.space_group_name_H-M   'P 1'
#
loop_
_entity.id
_entity.type
_entity.pdbx_description
1 polymer ?
#
loop_
_entity_poly.entity_id
_entity_poly.type
_entity_poly.pdbx_seq_one_letter_code
_entity_poly.pdbx_strand_id
1 'polypeptide(L)'
;MAYRVDQATVTRVFENLDHREKNGYRRFDVSLQTHTPPVGAASWPRSLSSTPGPLGLDEGDRGREAAPTGYLDAVVYIAPTDNFAYLGPAPLDDMARQIATSHGPSGSNRDYLLALADALRALNAHDEHVFELESAVRSYSP
;
A
#
# COMPACT_ATOMS: atom_id res chain seq x y z
N MET A 1 1.78 3.14 -2.62
CA MET A 1 1.37 3.66 -3.95
C MET A 1 -0.13 3.96 -3.92
N ALA A 2 -0.62 4.84 -4.80
CA ALA A 2 -2.04 5.09 -4.99
C ALA A 2 -2.35 5.22 -6.50
N TYR A 3 -3.55 4.82 -6.91
CA TYR A 3 -3.99 4.87 -8.31
C TYR A 3 -5.18 5.80 -8.45
N ARG A 4 -5.11 6.73 -9.41
CA ARG A 4 -6.26 7.52 -9.82
C ARG A 4 -7.08 6.71 -10.81
N VAL A 5 -8.38 6.60 -10.54
CA VAL A 5 -9.34 5.91 -11.41
C VAL A 5 -10.20 6.95 -12.13
N ASP A 6 -10.42 6.75 -13.43
CA ASP A 6 -11.26 7.64 -14.22
C ASP A 6 -12.74 7.48 -13.85
N GLN A 7 -13.47 8.60 -13.77
CA GLN A 7 -14.88 8.63 -13.37
C GLN A 7 -15.79 7.79 -14.28
N ALA A 8 -15.47 7.68 -15.58
CA ALA A 8 -16.25 6.85 -16.50
C ALA A 8 -16.08 5.34 -16.23
N THR A 9 -15.01 4.94 -15.53
CA THR A 9 -14.69 3.53 -15.27
C THR A 9 -14.81 3.13 -13.80
N VAL A 10 -15.01 4.10 -12.91
CA VAL A 10 -14.88 3.93 -11.47
C VAL A 10 -15.81 2.85 -10.91
N THR A 11 -17.07 2.79 -11.37
CA THR A 11 -18.04 1.77 -10.94
C THR A 11 -17.54 0.36 -11.24
N ARG A 12 -17.09 0.11 -12.47
CA ARG A 12 -16.58 -1.21 -12.89
C ARG A 12 -15.30 -1.59 -12.15
N VAL A 13 -14.42 -0.62 -11.92
CA VAL A 13 -13.19 -0.87 -11.14
C VAL A 13 -13.55 -1.30 -9.71
N PHE A 14 -14.49 -0.59 -9.09
CA PHE A 14 -14.96 -0.92 -7.75
C PHE A 14 -15.67 -2.28 -7.67
N GLU A 15 -16.52 -2.63 -8.64
CA GLU A 15 -17.13 -3.97 -8.72
C GLU A 15 -16.09 -5.09 -8.79
N ASN A 16 -15.05 -4.91 -9.62
CA ASN A 16 -13.97 -5.88 -9.75
C ASN A 16 -13.13 -6.00 -8.48
N LEU A 17 -12.82 -4.87 -7.83
CA LEU A 17 -12.10 -4.85 -6.57
C LEU A 17 -12.92 -5.51 -5.46
N ASP A 18 -14.22 -5.21 -5.36
CA ASP A 18 -15.10 -5.87 -4.38
C ASP A 18 -15.16 -7.38 -4.58
N HIS A 19 -15.20 -7.85 -5.83
CA HIS A 19 -15.14 -9.28 -6.10
C HIS A 19 -13.81 -9.90 -5.65
N ARG A 20 -12.70 -9.20 -5.90
CA ARG A 20 -11.37 -9.68 -5.50
C ARG A 20 -11.23 -9.73 -3.99
N GLU A 21 -11.74 -8.71 -3.29
CA GLU A 21 -11.58 -8.55 -1.84
C GLU A 21 -12.78 -9.06 -1.02
N LYS A 22 -13.66 -9.86 -1.65
CA LYS A 22 -14.89 -10.43 -1.06
C LYS A 22 -14.70 -11.25 0.22
N ASN A 23 -13.46 -11.65 0.55
CA ASN A 23 -13.14 -12.44 1.74
C ASN A 23 -12.99 -11.56 2.99
N GLY A 24 -14.00 -10.71 3.24
CA GLY A 24 -14.13 -9.92 4.46
C GLY A 24 -13.34 -8.60 4.50
N TYR A 25 -12.77 -8.14 3.39
CA TYR A 25 -12.21 -6.78 3.33
C TYR A 25 -13.34 -5.75 3.25
N ARG A 26 -13.12 -4.57 3.84
CA ARG A 26 -14.04 -3.42 3.80
C ARG A 26 -13.32 -2.22 3.20
N ARG A 27 -14.08 -1.33 2.56
CA ARG A 27 -13.58 -0.04 2.06
C ARG A 27 -13.51 0.96 3.22
N PHE A 28 -12.42 1.72 3.26
CA PHE A 28 -12.20 2.81 4.20
C PHE A 28 -11.79 4.07 3.44
N ASP A 29 -12.45 5.18 3.74
CA ASP A 29 -12.00 6.50 3.32
C ASP A 29 -10.85 6.94 4.23
N VAL A 30 -9.72 7.29 3.65
CA VAL A 30 -8.50 7.68 4.35
C VAL A 30 -7.87 8.91 3.71
N SER A 31 -7.12 9.66 4.51
CA SER A 31 -6.26 10.73 4.01
C SER A 31 -4.83 10.20 3.88
N LEU A 32 -4.34 10.08 2.65
CA LEU A 32 -3.00 9.56 2.34
C LEU A 32 -2.01 10.71 2.18
N GLN A 33 -0.94 10.70 2.95
CA GLN A 33 0.22 11.55 2.72
C GLN A 33 1.10 10.96 1.61
N THR A 34 1.49 11.76 0.62
CA THR A 34 2.39 11.31 -0.45
C THR A 34 3.83 11.74 -0.19
N HIS A 35 4.79 10.83 -0.38
CA HIS A 35 6.23 11.15 -0.31
C HIS A 35 6.78 11.81 -1.57
N THR A 36 6.09 11.64 -2.69
CA THR A 36 6.38 12.30 -3.95
C THR A 36 5.11 12.94 -4.52
N PRO A 37 5.24 13.94 -5.39
CA PRO A 37 4.08 14.48 -6.09
C PRO A 37 3.40 13.39 -6.93
N PRO A 38 2.07 13.32 -6.98
CA PRO A 38 1.37 12.37 -7.84
C PRO A 38 1.78 12.55 -9.30
N VAL A 39 1.91 11.44 -10.03
CA VAL A 39 2.15 11.49 -11.47
C VAL A 39 0.98 12.22 -12.13
N GLY A 40 1.30 13.24 -12.93
CA GLY A 40 0.30 14.08 -13.57
C GLY A 40 -0.43 15.02 -12.61
N ALA A 41 0.12 15.36 -11.43
CA ALA A 41 -0.48 16.26 -10.44
C ALA A 41 -1.08 17.55 -11.02
N ALA A 42 -0.49 18.13 -12.07
CA ALA A 42 -1.01 19.31 -12.75
C ALA A 42 -2.42 19.12 -13.38
N SER A 43 -2.82 17.88 -13.63
CA SER A 43 -4.14 17.50 -14.16
C SER A 43 -5.15 17.12 -13.07
N TRP A 44 -4.74 17.10 -11.80
CA TRP A 44 -5.64 16.82 -10.69
C TRP A 44 -6.49 18.05 -10.41
N PRO A 45 -7.79 17.89 -10.06
CA PRO A 45 -8.59 19.02 -9.60
C PRO A 45 -7.90 19.64 -8.38
N ARG A 46 -7.88 20.99 -8.32
CA ARG A 46 -7.16 21.81 -7.32
C ARG A 46 -7.59 21.62 -5.85
N SER A 47 -8.36 20.58 -5.53
CA SER A 47 -8.91 20.27 -4.22
C SER A 47 -7.93 19.57 -3.26
N LEU A 48 -6.62 19.65 -3.51
CA LEU A 48 -5.63 19.21 -2.53
C LEU A 48 -5.66 20.19 -1.36
N SER A 49 -6.27 19.77 -0.25
CA SER A 49 -6.37 20.55 0.98
C SER A 49 -4.97 21.00 1.41
N SER A 50 -4.67 22.27 1.18
CA SER A 50 -3.45 22.91 1.66
C SER A 50 -3.74 23.42 3.06
N THR A 51 -3.53 22.60 4.08
CA THR A 51 -3.45 23.10 5.46
C THR A 51 -2.05 22.86 5.99
N PRO A 52 -1.12 23.83 5.83
CA PRO A 52 0.10 23.84 6.61
C PRO A 52 -0.24 24.33 8.03
N GLY A 53 -0.02 23.50 9.04
CA GLY A 53 0.20 23.99 10.40
C GLY A 53 1.59 24.63 10.50
N PRO A 54 1.78 25.73 11.24
CA PRO A 54 3.02 26.50 11.17
C PRO A 54 4.12 25.83 11.97
N LEU A 55 5.24 25.48 11.33
CA LEU A 55 6.55 25.43 11.98
C LEU A 55 7.56 25.97 10.97
N GLY A 56 8.18 27.10 11.31
CA GLY A 56 8.88 27.96 10.39
C GLY A 56 10.35 27.64 10.12
N LEU A 57 10.94 28.63 9.40
CA LEU A 57 12.34 28.83 9.03
C LEU A 57 12.81 27.87 7.91
N ASP A 58 13.28 28.30 6.73
CA ASP A 58 14.15 29.42 6.41
C ASP A 58 13.94 29.85 4.93
N GLU A 59 14.17 31.12 4.64
CA GLU A 59 13.81 31.79 3.38
C GLU A 59 15.05 31.86 2.47
N GLY A 60 15.17 30.95 1.50
CA GLY A 60 16.18 31.10 0.46
C GLY A 60 16.47 29.87 -0.40
N ASP A 61 15.65 29.62 -1.44
CA ASP A 61 16.13 29.22 -2.78
C ASP A 61 14.97 29.29 -3.80
N ARG A 62 14.99 30.27 -4.71
CA ARG A 62 14.04 30.39 -5.83
C ARG A 62 14.61 29.63 -7.02
N GLY A 63 14.25 28.35 -7.17
CA GLY A 63 14.86 27.54 -8.24
C GLY A 63 14.21 26.23 -8.68
N ARG A 64 13.11 25.75 -8.07
CA ARG A 64 12.19 24.73 -8.64
C ARG A 64 11.07 24.57 -7.63
N GLU A 65 9.84 24.94 -7.97
CA GLU A 65 8.70 24.69 -7.09
C GLU A 65 8.48 23.16 -7.08
N ALA A 66 9.05 22.49 -6.07
CA ALA A 66 8.76 21.10 -5.80
C ALA A 66 7.24 21.03 -5.58
N ALA A 67 6.53 20.33 -6.48
CA ALA A 67 5.10 20.13 -6.30
C ALA A 67 4.86 19.59 -4.88
N PRO A 68 3.86 20.09 -4.14
CA PRO A 68 3.74 19.76 -2.73
C PRO A 68 3.50 18.26 -2.57
N THR A 69 4.32 17.62 -1.73
CA THR A 69 3.89 16.43 -0.99
C THR A 69 2.67 16.83 -0.16
N GLY A 70 1.54 16.17 -0.39
CA GLY A 70 0.25 16.59 0.16
C GLY A 70 -0.59 15.43 0.63
N TYR A 71 -1.77 15.77 1.18
CA TYR A 71 -2.78 14.79 1.56
C TYR A 71 -3.77 14.56 0.42
N LEU A 72 -4.10 13.30 0.18
CA LEU A 72 -5.09 12.85 -0.82
C LEU A 72 -6.21 12.08 -0.12
N ASP A 73 -7.45 12.40 -0.44
CA ASP A 73 -8.56 11.52 -0.08
C ASP A 73 -8.52 10.28 -0.96
N ALA A 74 -8.56 9.10 -0.35
CA ALA A 74 -8.45 7.82 -1.02
C ALA A 74 -9.31 6.76 -0.36
N VAL A 75 -9.64 5.73 -1.14
CA VAL A 75 -10.29 4.52 -0.66
C VAL A 75 -9.25 3.40 -0.54
N VAL A 76 -9.21 2.73 0.61
CA VAL A 76 -8.34 1.55 0.85
C VAL A 76 -9.20 0.37 1.29
N TYR A 77 -8.84 -0.83 0.84
CA TYR A 77 -9.45 -2.08 1.28
C TYR A 77 -8.64 -2.65 2.44
N ILE A 78 -9.27 -2.84 3.59
CA ILE A 78 -8.63 -3.39 4.80
C ILE A 78 -9.47 -4.56 5.30
N ALA A 79 -8.79 -5.68 5.58
CA ALA A 79 -9.36 -6.78 6.35
C ALA A 79 -9.25 -6.42 7.85
N PRO A 80 -10.37 -6.13 8.53
CA PRO A 80 -10.36 -5.79 9.95
C PRO A 80 -10.11 -7.02 10.83
N THR A 81 -9.84 -6.80 12.12
CA THR A 81 -9.54 -7.90 13.07
C THR A 81 -10.74 -8.81 13.37
N ASP A 82 -11.97 -8.38 13.03
CA ASP A 82 -13.19 -9.20 13.09
C ASP A 82 -13.42 -10.05 11.83
N ASN A 83 -12.52 -9.99 10.84
CA ASN A 83 -12.59 -10.83 9.64
C ASN A 83 -12.35 -12.31 10.02
N PHE A 84 -13.18 -13.22 9.51
CA PHE A 84 -13.05 -14.67 9.72
C PHE A 84 -11.69 -15.24 9.26
N ALA A 85 -11.02 -14.58 8.31
CA ALA A 85 -9.71 -14.96 7.80
C ALA A 85 -8.54 -14.34 8.60
N TYR A 86 -8.82 -13.50 9.60
CA TYR A 86 -7.79 -12.91 10.45
C TYR A 86 -7.25 -13.94 11.44
N LEU A 87 -6.00 -14.35 11.26
CA LEU A 87 -5.34 -15.35 12.11
C LEU A 87 -4.66 -14.75 13.36
N GLY A 88 -4.62 -13.42 13.46
CA GLY A 88 -3.92 -12.72 14.53
C GLY A 88 -2.40 -12.61 14.33
N PRO A 89 -1.70 -11.94 15.26
CA PRO A 89 -0.24 -11.96 15.31
C PRO A 89 0.28 -13.37 15.58
N ALA A 90 1.40 -13.73 14.97
CA ALA A 90 2.05 -15.03 15.16
C ALA A 90 3.59 -14.86 15.23
N PRO A 91 4.32 -15.84 15.79
CA PRO A 91 5.78 -15.86 15.70
C PRO A 91 6.27 -15.87 14.26
N LEU A 92 7.41 -15.20 13.99
CA LEU A 92 7.99 -15.08 12.65
C LEU A 92 8.17 -16.44 11.97
N ASP A 93 8.68 -17.44 12.70
CA ASP A 93 8.93 -18.78 12.18
C ASP A 93 7.65 -19.51 11.76
N ASP A 94 6.55 -19.31 12.50
CA ASP A 94 5.25 -19.90 12.18
C ASP A 94 4.68 -19.29 10.90
N MET A 95 4.76 -17.96 10.77
CA MET A 95 4.36 -17.26 9.56
C MET A 95 5.23 -17.69 8.36
N ALA A 96 6.55 -17.74 8.53
CA ALA A 96 7.48 -18.13 7.47
C ALA A 96 7.22 -19.56 6.98
N ARG A 97 7.01 -20.51 7.90
CA ARG A 97 6.66 -21.90 7.55
C ARG A 97 5.34 -21.97 6.78
N GLN A 98 4.31 -21.26 7.25
CA GLN A 98 3.01 -21.22 6.58
C GLN A 98 3.14 -20.62 5.17
N ILE A 99 3.85 -19.50 5.02
CA ILE A 99 4.07 -18.85 3.73
C ILE A 99 4.86 -19.76 2.77
N ALA A 100 5.92 -20.42 3.25
CA ALA A 100 6.77 -21.26 2.42
C ALA A 100 6.05 -22.49 1.85
N THR A 101 5.00 -22.97 2.52
CA THR A 101 4.30 -24.22 2.17
C THR A 101 2.92 -24.00 1.53
N SER A 102 2.32 -22.82 1.71
CA SER A 102 0.96 -22.52 1.23
C SER A 102 0.90 -22.22 -0.28
N HIS A 103 -0.13 -22.75 -0.94
CA HIS A 103 -0.42 -22.55 -2.36
C HIS A 103 -1.92 -22.36 -2.59
N GLY A 104 -2.28 -21.48 -3.52
CA GLY A 104 -3.67 -21.26 -3.94
C GLY A 104 -3.81 -21.14 -5.45
N PRO A 105 -5.03 -20.84 -5.95
CA PRO A 105 -5.29 -20.69 -7.39
C PRO A 105 -4.42 -19.62 -8.08
N SER A 106 -3.88 -18.67 -7.31
CA SER A 106 -3.02 -17.58 -7.80
C SER A 106 -1.52 -17.90 -7.74
N GLY A 107 -1.10 -19.08 -7.27
CA GLY A 107 0.30 -19.48 -7.13
C GLY A 107 0.73 -19.72 -5.68
N SER A 108 2.05 -19.76 -5.45
CA SER A 108 2.63 -19.95 -4.12
C SER A 108 2.57 -18.67 -3.28
N ASN A 109 2.36 -18.81 -1.98
CA ASN A 109 2.39 -17.66 -1.07
C ASN A 109 3.83 -17.11 -0.91
N ARG A 110 4.84 -17.97 -1.11
CA ARG A 110 6.24 -17.56 -1.20
C ARG A 110 6.46 -16.55 -2.33
N ASP A 111 6.00 -16.83 -3.54
CA ASP A 111 6.20 -15.93 -4.69
C ASP A 111 5.50 -14.58 -4.46
N TYR A 112 4.33 -14.58 -3.82
CA TYR A 112 3.64 -13.36 -3.41
C TYR A 112 4.50 -12.48 -2.48
N LEU A 113 5.05 -13.07 -1.41
CA LEU A 113 5.91 -12.34 -0.47
C LEU A 113 7.17 -11.80 -1.16
N LEU A 114 7.84 -12.60 -1.99
CA LEU A 114 9.06 -12.18 -2.68
C LEU A 114 8.77 -11.02 -3.66
N ALA A 115 7.68 -11.11 -4.43
CA ALA A 115 7.27 -10.04 -5.34
C ALA A 115 6.91 -8.76 -4.59
N LEU A 116 6.29 -8.86 -3.41
CA LEU A 116 6.01 -7.71 -2.55
C LEU A 116 7.31 -7.05 -2.06
N ALA A 117 8.27 -7.84 -1.57
CA ALA A 117 9.56 -7.33 -1.11
C ALA A 117 10.31 -6.60 -2.24
N ASP A 118 10.32 -7.17 -3.45
CA ASP A 118 10.94 -6.54 -4.62
C ASP A 118 10.23 -5.25 -5.03
N ALA A 119 8.90 -5.22 -4.98
CA ALA A 119 8.13 -4.01 -5.26
C ALA A 119 8.41 -2.90 -4.24
N LEU A 120 8.52 -3.22 -2.95
CA LEU A 120 8.88 -2.25 -1.91
C LEU A 120 10.28 -1.68 -2.13
N ARG A 121 11.27 -2.53 -2.46
CA ARG A 121 12.63 -2.09 -2.83
C ARG A 121 12.63 -1.17 -4.05
N ALA A 122 11.89 -1.52 -5.10
CA ALA A 122 11.79 -0.70 -6.31
C ALA A 122 11.17 0.69 -6.03
N LEU A 123 10.32 0.79 -5.01
CA LEU A 123 9.73 2.04 -4.53
C LEU A 123 10.59 2.78 -3.50
N ASN A 124 11.76 2.23 -3.13
CA ASN A 124 12.59 2.70 -2.03
C ASN A 124 11.79 2.82 -0.70
N ALA A 125 10.85 1.91 -0.49
CA ALA A 125 10.04 1.81 0.72
C ALA A 125 10.63 0.75 1.66
N HIS A 126 10.75 1.09 2.94
CA HIS A 126 11.30 0.19 3.95
C HIS A 126 10.20 -0.37 4.85
N ASP A 127 10.04 -1.70 4.85
CA ASP A 127 9.16 -2.44 5.74
C ASP A 127 9.97 -3.58 6.38
N GLU A 128 10.35 -3.39 7.64
CA GLU A 128 11.19 -4.32 8.38
C GLU A 128 10.54 -5.71 8.47
N HIS A 129 9.23 -5.75 8.76
CA HIS A 129 8.53 -7.01 8.94
C HIS A 129 8.45 -7.84 7.66
N VAL A 130 8.20 -7.20 6.52
CA VAL A 130 8.20 -7.89 5.22
C VAL A 130 9.58 -8.45 4.88
N PHE A 131 10.66 -7.71 5.13
CA PHE A 131 12.01 -8.16 4.84
C PHE A 131 12.51 -9.26 5.80
N GLU A 132 12.10 -9.21 7.07
CA GLU A 132 12.33 -10.31 8.03
C GLU A 132 11.64 -11.60 7.57
N LEU A 133 10.35 -11.51 7.20
CA LEU A 133 9.60 -12.65 6.66
C LEU A 133 10.24 -13.20 5.38
N GLU A 134 10.69 -12.32 4.48
CA GLU A 134 11.35 -12.72 3.24
C GLU A 134 12.62 -13.55 3.53
N SER A 135 13.46 -13.06 4.45
CA SER A 135 14.69 -13.74 4.87
C SER A 135 14.39 -15.11 5.50
N ALA A 136 13.39 -15.17 6.39
CA ALA A 136 12.96 -16.40 7.03
C ALA A 136 12.42 -17.42 6.02
N VAL A 137 11.57 -16.99 5.07
CA VAL A 137 11.02 -17.86 4.01
C VAL A 137 12.10 -18.35 3.04
N ARG A 138 13.11 -17.53 2.73
CA ARG A 138 14.25 -17.94 1.89
C ARG A 138 15.13 -18.99 2.59
N SER A 139 15.27 -18.89 3.90
CA SER A 139 16.06 -19.79 4.73
C SER A 139 15.32 -21.07 5.11
N TYR A 140 13.99 -21.10 4.92
CA TYR A 140 13.17 -22.28 5.13
C TYR A 140 13.54 -23.38 4.11
N SER A 141 14.16 -24.45 4.61
CA SER A 141 14.32 -25.70 3.90
C SER A 141 13.37 -26.73 4.53
N PRO A 142 12.47 -27.35 3.74
CA PRO A 142 11.52 -28.33 4.24
C PRO A 142 12.18 -29.61 4.76
#